data_AF-A0A255PIB9-F1
#
_entry.id   AF-A0A255PIB9-F1
#
_cell.length_a   1.000
_cell.length_b   1.000
_cell.length_c   1.000
_cell.angle_alpha   90.00
_cell.angle_beta   90.00
_cell.angle_gamma   90.00
#
_symmetry.space_group_name_H-M   'P 1'
#
loop_
_entity.id
_entity.type
_entity.pdbx_description
1 polymer ?
#
loop_
_entity_poly.entity_id
_entity_poly.type
_entity_poly.pdbx_seq_one_letter_code
_entity_poly.pdbx_strand_id
1 'polypeptide(L)'
;MTVTWRGALSYALAVTMVSWLTGAAVDLVWQAAAGSPRAWASTWVQNPWNAAFVGAAVLTLTLTRRLTAPLPVWRVPLIDGSAYLAVLLVCAGLSSWAAGDEAPADSAFVSAIVALFTLQLPSAWLLSVWRARHLETVLTAAGTPSAPARTAGR
;
A
#
# COMPACT_ATOMS: atom_id res chain seq x y z
N MET A 1 4.50 21.36 -3.50
CA MET A 1 3.89 20.34 -4.40
C MET A 1 3.22 19.29 -3.53
N THR A 2 1.92 19.07 -3.70
CA THR A 2 1.19 18.00 -3.00
C THR A 2 0.45 17.14 -4.02
N VAL A 3 0.38 15.83 -3.81
CA VAL A 3 -0.39 14.93 -4.67
C VAL A 3 -1.87 15.19 -4.43
N THR A 4 -2.70 15.23 -5.49
CA THR A 4 -4.16 15.37 -5.35
C THR A 4 -4.75 14.17 -4.61
N TRP A 5 -5.87 14.35 -3.89
CA TRP A 5 -6.57 13.23 -3.24
C TRP A 5 -6.92 12.11 -4.23
N ARG A 6 -7.40 12.48 -5.43
CA ARG A 6 -7.72 11.53 -6.50
C ARG A 6 -6.49 10.78 -6.99
N GLY A 7 -5.36 11.47 -7.18
CA GLY A 7 -4.10 10.86 -7.59
C GLY A 7 -3.55 9.90 -6.54
N ALA A 8 -3.56 10.30 -5.27
CA ALA A 8 -3.10 9.47 -4.15
C ALA A 8 -3.97 8.22 -3.96
N LEU A 9 -5.29 8.35 -4.06
CA LEU A 9 -6.20 7.21 -3.96
C LEU A 9 -6.05 6.25 -5.15
N SER A 10 -5.97 6.78 -6.38
CA SER A 10 -5.73 5.98 -7.58
C SER A 10 -4.38 5.26 -7.53
N TYR A 11 -3.37 5.89 -6.94
CA TYR A 11 -2.07 5.27 -6.67
C TYR A 11 -2.22 4.11 -5.70
N ALA A 12 -2.82 4.37 -4.53
CA ALA A 12 -2.96 3.39 -3.46
C ALA A 12 -3.80 2.18 -3.89
N LEU A 13 -4.90 2.40 -4.61
CA LEU A 13 -5.72 1.33 -5.18
C LEU A 13 -4.92 0.46 -6.15
N ALA A 14 -4.17 1.07 -7.06
CA ALA A 14 -3.39 0.32 -8.04
C ALA A 14 -2.29 -0.52 -7.36
N VAL A 15 -1.53 0.08 -6.44
CA VAL A 15 -0.47 -0.64 -5.70
C VAL A 15 -1.09 -1.77 -4.88
N THR A 16 -2.12 -1.49 -4.08
CA THR A 16 -2.70 -2.49 -3.18
C THR A 16 -3.41 -3.61 -3.92
N MET A 17 -4.32 -3.28 -4.85
CA MET A 17 -5.13 -4.31 -5.51
C MET A 17 -4.29 -5.20 -6.42
N VAL A 18 -3.39 -4.63 -7.22
CA VAL A 18 -2.58 -5.42 -8.15
C VAL A 18 -1.57 -6.29 -7.40
N SER A 19 -0.96 -5.77 -6.32
CA SER A 19 -0.07 -6.59 -5.50
C SER A 19 -0.80 -7.71 -4.76
N TRP A 20 -1.95 -7.41 -4.16
CA TRP A 20 -2.79 -8.39 -3.48
C TRP A 20 -3.27 -9.49 -4.45
N LEU A 21 -3.74 -9.11 -5.65
CA LEU A 21 -4.13 -10.06 -6.70
C LEU A 21 -2.95 -10.90 -7.19
N THR A 22 -1.75 -10.32 -7.28
CA THR A 22 -0.54 -11.07 -7.63
C THR A 22 -0.26 -12.15 -6.57
N GLY A 23 -0.32 -11.78 -5.29
CA GLY A 23 -0.21 -12.72 -4.18
C GLY A 23 -1.23 -13.86 -4.26
N ALA A 24 -2.51 -13.50 -4.44
CA ALA A 24 -3.59 -14.46 -4.55
C ALA A 24 -3.41 -15.41 -5.74
N ALA A 25 -2.99 -14.90 -6.89
CA ALA A 25 -2.80 -15.70 -8.10
C ALA A 25 -1.63 -16.67 -7.97
N VAL A 26 -0.50 -16.23 -7.40
CA VAL A 26 0.67 -17.11 -7.20
C VAL A 26 0.35 -18.19 -6.16
N ASP A 27 -0.32 -17.83 -5.07
CA ASP A 27 -0.75 -18.80 -4.06
C ASP A 27 -1.79 -19.79 -4.65
N LEU A 28 -2.67 -19.36 -5.54
CA LEU A 28 -3.61 -20.26 -6.22
C LEU A 28 -2.88 -21.32 -7.03
N VAL A 29 -1.87 -20.91 -7.82
CA VAL A 29 -1.05 -21.84 -8.62
C VAL A 29 -0.35 -22.85 -7.72
N TRP A 30 0.21 -22.39 -6.61
CA TRP A 30 0.87 -23.24 -5.62
C TRP A 30 -0.10 -24.25 -4.99
N GLN A 31 -1.24 -23.78 -4.48
CA GLN A 31 -2.24 -24.63 -3.81
C GLN A 31 -2.92 -25.59 -4.79
N ALA A 32 -3.11 -25.20 -6.05
CA ALA A 32 -3.60 -26.09 -7.09
C ALA A 32 -2.59 -27.22 -7.37
N ALA A 33 -1.30 -26.89 -7.46
CA ALA A 33 -0.24 -27.88 -7.64
C ALA A 33 -0.10 -28.81 -6.42
N ALA A 34 -0.35 -28.31 -5.20
CA ALA A 34 -0.34 -29.08 -3.96
C ALA A 34 -1.63 -29.89 -3.71
N GLY A 35 -2.65 -29.79 -4.56
CA GLY A 35 -3.92 -30.50 -4.42
C GLY A 35 -4.86 -29.93 -3.34
N SER A 36 -4.65 -28.68 -2.92
CA SER A 36 -5.35 -28.01 -1.81
C SER A 36 -6.08 -26.71 -2.20
N PRO A 37 -6.87 -26.67 -3.30
CA PRO A 37 -7.54 -25.43 -3.74
C PRO A 37 -8.58 -24.88 -2.74
N ARG A 38 -9.12 -25.74 -1.86
CA ARG A 38 -10.03 -25.30 -0.79
C ARG A 38 -9.31 -24.42 0.25
N ALA A 39 -8.02 -24.70 0.53
CA ALA A 39 -7.21 -23.89 1.45
C ALA A 39 -6.99 -22.48 0.90
N TRP A 40 -6.80 -22.37 -0.42
CA TRP A 40 -6.74 -21.08 -1.09
C TRP A 40 -8.03 -20.27 -0.89
N ALA A 41 -9.20 -20.90 -1.11
CA ALA A 41 -10.49 -20.23 -0.98
C ALA A 41 -10.76 -19.78 0.48
N SER A 42 -10.41 -20.60 1.47
CA SER A 42 -10.53 -20.18 2.88
C SER A 42 -9.66 -18.97 3.18
N THR A 43 -8.43 -18.95 2.65
CA THR A 43 -7.46 -17.88 2.90
C THR A 43 -7.81 -16.59 2.19
N TRP A 44 -8.17 -16.62 0.90
CA TRP A 44 -8.31 -15.38 0.09
C TRP A 44 -9.75 -14.91 -0.08
N VAL A 45 -10.72 -15.82 -0.03
CA VAL A 45 -12.13 -15.50 -0.31
C VAL A 45 -12.94 -15.39 0.98
N GLN A 46 -12.76 -16.34 1.90
CA GLN A 46 -13.60 -16.44 3.10
C GLN A 46 -13.03 -15.67 4.31
N ASN A 47 -11.72 -15.41 4.33
CA ASN A 47 -11.10 -14.69 5.44
C ASN A 47 -11.37 -13.17 5.34
N PRO A 48 -12.17 -12.59 6.27
CA PRO A 48 -12.52 -11.17 6.25
C PRO A 48 -11.31 -10.25 6.48
N TRP A 49 -10.22 -10.76 7.05
CA TRP A 49 -9.00 -9.97 7.27
C TRP A 49 -8.31 -9.55 5.97
N ASN A 50 -8.57 -10.21 4.83
CA ASN A 50 -8.11 -9.70 3.53
C ASN A 50 -8.78 -8.38 3.16
N ALA A 51 -10.08 -8.26 3.38
CA ALA A 51 -10.80 -7.03 3.11
C ALA A 51 -10.32 -5.91 4.05
N ALA A 52 -10.11 -6.24 5.33
CA ALA A 52 -9.53 -5.32 6.30
C ALA A 52 -8.13 -4.85 5.88
N PHE A 53 -7.27 -5.79 5.44
CA PHE A 53 -5.94 -5.50 4.93
C PHE A 53 -5.98 -4.57 3.70
N VAL A 54 -6.79 -4.90 2.69
CA VAL A 54 -6.91 -4.08 1.48
C VAL A 54 -7.37 -2.66 1.84
N GLY A 55 -8.41 -2.53 2.68
CA GLY A 55 -8.91 -1.23 3.12
C GLY A 55 -7.85 -0.43 3.88
N ALA A 56 -7.19 -1.05 4.86
CA ALA A 56 -6.15 -0.42 5.67
C ALA A 56 -4.91 -0.02 4.83
N ALA A 57 -4.52 -0.85 3.86
CA ALA A 57 -3.37 -0.58 3.00
C ALA A 57 -3.67 0.58 2.03
N VAL A 58 -4.87 0.60 1.43
CA VAL A 58 -5.31 1.72 0.57
C VAL A 58 -5.34 3.02 1.37
N LEU A 59 -5.92 3.01 2.56
CA LEU A 59 -5.99 4.20 3.43
C LEU A 59 -4.58 4.68 3.80
N THR A 60 -3.74 3.78 4.31
CA THR A 60 -2.37 4.08 4.73
C THR A 60 -1.56 4.66 3.58
N LEU A 61 -1.53 4.01 2.40
CA LEU A 61 -0.77 4.51 1.25
C LEU A 61 -1.32 5.85 0.73
N THR A 62 -2.64 6.04 0.76
CA THR A 62 -3.26 7.32 0.38
C THR A 62 -2.79 8.44 1.31
N LEU A 63 -2.83 8.20 2.62
CA LEU A 63 -2.39 9.16 3.62
C LEU A 63 -0.89 9.43 3.53
N THR A 64 -0.06 8.40 3.39
CA THR A 64 1.39 8.53 3.17
C THR A 64 1.65 9.44 1.97
N ARG A 65 0.99 9.21 0.83
CA ARG A 65 1.20 10.04 -0.37
C ARG A 65 0.68 11.47 -0.25
N ARG A 66 -0.34 11.70 0.60
CA ARG A 66 -0.90 13.04 0.83
C ARG A 66 -0.10 13.86 1.83
N LEU A 67 0.47 13.21 2.83
CA LEU A 67 1.16 13.87 3.94
C LEU A 67 2.67 14.00 3.71
N THR A 68 3.24 13.19 2.81
CA THR A 68 4.68 13.26 2.53
C THR A 68 4.99 14.28 1.43
N ALA A 69 6.07 15.04 1.62
CA ALA A 69 6.62 15.91 0.59
C ALA A 69 7.05 15.11 -0.66
N PRO A 70 7.27 15.75 -1.83
CA PRO A 70 7.79 15.08 -3.01
C PRO A 70 9.09 14.35 -2.68
N LEU A 71 9.06 13.02 -2.81
CA LEU A 71 10.21 12.16 -2.56
C LEU A 71 10.93 11.86 -3.87
N PRO A 72 12.26 11.71 -3.87
CA PRO A 72 12.95 11.11 -5.00
C PRO A 72 12.44 9.68 -5.19
N VAL A 73 12.29 9.27 -6.46
CA VAL A 73 11.62 8.01 -6.84
C VAL A 73 12.23 6.78 -6.16
N TRP A 74 13.52 6.77 -5.86
CA TRP A 74 14.18 5.65 -5.19
C TRP A 74 13.75 5.48 -3.71
N ARG A 75 13.26 6.54 -3.04
CA ARG A 75 12.75 6.48 -1.66
C ARG A 75 11.31 6.00 -1.55
N VAL A 76 10.56 6.09 -2.65
CA VAL A 76 9.15 5.67 -2.74
C VAL A 76 8.95 4.21 -2.33
N PRO A 77 9.65 3.22 -2.90
CA PRO A 77 9.45 1.81 -2.52
C PRO A 77 9.87 1.53 -1.07
N LEU A 78 10.82 2.28 -0.51
CA LEU A 78 11.22 2.12 0.88
C LEU A 78 10.10 2.57 1.83
N ILE A 79 9.52 3.75 1.58
CA ILE A 79 8.49 4.33 2.45
C ILE A 79 7.15 3.62 2.25
N ASP A 80 6.72 3.44 1.00
CA ASP A 80 5.42 2.81 0.75
C ASP A 80 5.49 1.30 0.96
N GLY A 81 6.61 0.67 0.63
CA GLY A 81 6.84 -0.73 0.89
C GLY A 81 6.87 -1.04 2.38
N SER A 82 7.51 -0.20 3.20
CA SER A 82 7.47 -0.35 4.65
C SER A 82 6.09 -0.08 5.24
N ALA A 83 5.37 0.93 4.75
CA ALA A 83 4.00 1.20 5.18
C ALA A 83 3.05 0.04 4.83
N TYR A 84 3.16 -0.52 3.62
CA TYR A 84 2.39 -1.68 3.18
C TYR A 84 2.73 -2.92 4.02
N LEU A 85 4.02 -3.18 4.25
CA LEU A 85 4.47 -4.29 5.11
C LEU A 85 3.97 -4.12 6.55
N ALA A 86 4.02 -2.92 7.11
CA ALA A 86 3.52 -2.65 8.45
C ALA A 86 2.02 -2.97 8.57
N VAL A 87 1.21 -2.54 7.59
CA VAL A 87 -0.21 -2.89 7.54
C VAL A 87 -0.40 -4.39 7.40
N LEU A 88 0.39 -5.06 6.56
CA LEU A 88 0.34 -6.52 6.41
C LEU A 88 0.60 -7.23 7.74
N LEU A 89 1.66 -6.83 8.46
CA LEU A 89 2.02 -7.41 9.76
C LEU A 89 0.93 -7.15 10.81
N VAL A 90 0.38 -5.94 10.88
CA VAL A 90 -0.69 -5.60 11.82
C VAL A 90 -1.95 -6.42 11.52
N CYS A 91 -2.39 -6.48 10.26
CA CYS A 91 -3.58 -7.24 9.89
C CYS A 91 -3.38 -8.74 10.09
N ALA A 92 -2.21 -9.29 9.74
CA ALA A 92 -1.90 -10.69 9.95
C ALA A 92 -1.83 -11.05 11.44
N GLY A 93 -1.17 -10.21 12.25
CA GLY A 93 -1.07 -10.40 13.69
C GLY A 93 -2.40 -10.28 14.42
N LEU A 94 -3.26 -9.35 14.01
CA LEU A 94 -4.62 -9.25 14.53
C LEU A 94 -5.48 -10.44 14.11
N SER A 95 -5.31 -10.93 12.87
CA SER A 95 -6.00 -12.13 12.39
C SER A 95 -5.59 -13.38 13.15
N SER A 96 -4.30 -13.58 13.41
CA SER A 96 -3.80 -14.74 14.18
C SER A 96 -4.21 -14.64 15.64
N TRP A 97 -4.10 -13.47 16.25
CA TRP A 97 -4.55 -13.25 17.62
C TRP A 97 -6.06 -13.51 17.77
N ALA A 98 -6.88 -13.02 16.84
CA ALA A 98 -8.32 -13.28 16.83
C ALA A 98 -8.67 -14.76 16.62
N ALA A 99 -7.77 -15.54 16.00
CA ALA A 99 -7.91 -16.98 15.83
C ALA A 99 -7.41 -17.79 17.05
N GLY A 100 -6.93 -17.12 18.12
CA GLY A 100 -6.45 -17.76 19.34
C GLY A 100 -5.00 -18.22 19.27
N ASP A 101 -4.18 -17.66 18.38
CA ASP A 101 -2.75 -17.94 18.32
C ASP A 101 -2.01 -17.37 19.54
N GLU A 102 -1.13 -18.18 20.14
CA GLU A 102 -0.31 -17.82 21.30
C GLU A 102 0.88 -16.92 20.92
N ALA A 103 1.31 -16.96 19.65
CA ALA A 103 2.44 -16.18 19.13
C ALA A 103 2.04 -15.38 17.87
N PRO A 104 1.07 -14.44 17.98
CA PRO A 104 0.50 -13.77 16.82
C PRO A 104 1.51 -12.94 16.01
N ALA A 105 2.56 -12.43 16.67
CA ALA A 105 3.65 -11.71 16.03
C ALA A 105 4.48 -12.61 15.11
N ASP A 106 4.78 -13.84 15.54
CA ASP A 106 5.54 -14.80 14.73
C ASP A 106 4.74 -15.20 13.49
N SER A 107 3.44 -15.45 13.65
CA SER A 107 2.51 -15.72 12.55
C SER A 107 2.38 -14.54 11.57
N ALA A 108 2.47 -13.30 12.06
CA ALA A 108 2.52 -12.13 11.20
C ALA A 108 3.80 -12.10 10.34
N PHE A 109 4.96 -12.41 10.92
CA PHE A 109 6.21 -12.50 10.17
C PHE A 109 6.23 -13.67 9.18
N VAL A 110 5.65 -14.82 9.55
CA VAL A 110 5.44 -15.93 8.60
C VAL A 110 4.58 -15.46 7.43
N SER A 111 3.51 -14.71 7.68
CA SER A 111 2.66 -14.14 6.63
C SER A 111 3.43 -13.18 5.72
N ALA A 112 4.35 -12.38 6.27
CA ALA A 112 5.23 -11.52 5.47
C ALA A 112 6.21 -12.33 4.60
N ILE A 113 6.75 -13.44 5.12
CA ILE A 113 7.60 -14.36 4.33
C ILE A 113 6.78 -14.97 3.19
N VAL A 114 5.57 -15.45 3.47
CA VAL A 114 4.66 -15.96 2.44
C VAL A 114 4.40 -14.88 1.39
N ALA A 115 4.12 -13.63 1.79
CA ALA A 115 3.89 -12.52 0.87
C ALA A 115 5.12 -12.15 0.01
N LEU A 116 6.34 -12.46 0.46
CA LEU A 116 7.54 -12.35 -0.38
C LEU A 116 7.56 -13.45 -1.46
N PHE A 117 7.29 -14.69 -1.08
CA PHE A 117 7.31 -15.83 -2.01
C PHE A 117 6.12 -15.86 -2.98
N THR A 118 4.96 -15.32 -2.59
CA THR A 118 3.80 -15.15 -3.47
C THR A 118 3.91 -13.90 -4.36
N LEU A 119 5.05 -13.19 -4.31
CA LEU A 119 5.32 -11.97 -5.07
C LEU A 119 4.40 -10.78 -4.73
N GLN A 120 3.60 -10.86 -3.68
CA GLN A 120 2.76 -9.74 -3.21
C GLN A 120 3.61 -8.54 -2.77
N LEU A 121 4.59 -8.74 -1.88
CA LEU A 121 5.46 -7.65 -1.43
C LEU A 121 6.38 -7.12 -2.56
N PRO A 122 7.05 -7.99 -3.35
CA PRO A 122 7.83 -7.55 -4.49
C PRO A 122 7.03 -6.72 -5.51
N SER A 123 5.81 -7.16 -5.83
CA SER A 123 4.94 -6.42 -6.75
C SER A 123 4.49 -5.09 -6.15
N ALA A 124 4.18 -5.02 -4.85
CA ALA A 124 3.87 -3.75 -4.18
C ALA A 124 5.04 -2.75 -4.31
N TRP A 125 6.28 -3.18 -4.12
CA TRP A 125 7.46 -2.32 -4.27
C TRP A 125 7.67 -1.84 -5.71
N LEU A 126 7.57 -2.75 -6.68
CA LEU A 126 7.72 -2.42 -8.11
C LEU A 126 6.61 -1.48 -8.58
N LEU A 127 5.36 -1.77 -8.23
CA LEU A 127 4.21 -0.92 -8.53
C LEU A 127 4.34 0.45 -7.88
N SER A 128 4.88 0.52 -6.66
CA SER A 128 5.12 1.81 -5.99
C SER A 128 6.06 2.68 -6.81
N VAL A 129 7.21 2.13 -7.24
CA VAL A 129 8.16 2.84 -8.11
C VAL A 129 7.49 3.26 -9.42
N TRP A 130 6.82 2.31 -10.08
CA TRP A 130 6.22 2.54 -11.39
C TRP A 130 5.13 3.62 -11.30
N ARG A 131 4.15 3.49 -10.40
CA ARG A 131 3.06 4.46 -10.24
C ARG A 131 3.56 5.83 -9.77
N ALA A 132 4.62 5.89 -8.96
CA ALA A 132 5.19 7.16 -8.52
C ALA A 132 5.77 8.00 -9.66
N ARG A 133 6.26 7.35 -10.72
CA ARG A 133 6.71 8.05 -11.94
C ARG A 133 5.57 8.60 -12.79
N HIS A 134 4.35 8.07 -12.62
CA HIS A 134 3.16 8.42 -13.40
C HIS A 134 2.15 9.26 -12.57
N LEU A 135 2.58 9.79 -11.43
CA LEU A 135 1.77 10.61 -10.56
C LEU A 135 1.88 12.07 -10.98
N GLU A 136 0.78 12.65 -11.48
CA GLU A 136 0.70 14.09 -11.75
C GLU A 136 0.82 14.88 -10.43
N THR A 137 1.90 15.64 -10.29
CA THR A 137 2.12 16.51 -9.14
C THR A 137 1.52 17.88 -9.44
N VAL A 138 0.53 18.29 -8.64
CA VAL A 138 0.00 19.67 -8.76
C VAL A 138 0.97 20.60 -8.03
N LEU A 139 1.57 21.49 -8.81
CA LEU A 139 2.22 22.70 -8.31
C LEU A 139 1.13 23.60 -7.73
N THR A 140 0.91 23.55 -6.42
CA THR A 140 0.25 24.67 -5.74
C THR A 140 1.16 25.89 -5.94
N ALA A 141 0.75 26.82 -6.81
CA ALA A 141 1.42 28.10 -6.94
C ALA A 141 1.44 28.75 -5.55
N ALA A 142 2.63 28.87 -4.96
CA ALA A 142 2.83 29.75 -3.82
C ALA A 142 2.40 31.14 -4.27
N GLY A 143 1.55 31.78 -3.47
CA GLY A 143 0.81 32.99 -3.83
C GLY A 143 1.66 34.00 -4.60
N THR A 144 1.11 34.50 -5.70
CA THR A 144 1.57 35.75 -6.31
C THR A 144 1.72 36.79 -5.20
N PRO A 145 2.94 37.29 -4.93
CA PRO A 145 3.10 38.39 -3.98
C PRO A 145 2.34 39.57 -4.57
N SER A 146 1.30 40.01 -3.85
CA SER A 146 0.60 41.26 -4.13
C SER A 146 1.66 42.35 -4.23
N ALA A 147 1.80 42.94 -5.42
CA ALA A 147 2.73 44.03 -5.65
C ALA A 147 2.50 45.13 -4.60
N PRO A 148 3.55 45.74 -4.02
CA PRO A 148 3.38 46.75 -3.00
C PRO A 148 2.60 47.92 -3.57
N ALA A 149 1.52 48.28 -2.87
CA ALA A 149 0.74 49.48 -3.14
C ALA A 149 1.68 50.68 -3.16
N ARG A 150 1.85 51.26 -4.36
CA ARG A 150 2.64 52.46 -4.58
C ARG A 150 1.94 53.60 -3.83
N THR A 151 2.54 54.04 -2.73
CA THR A 151 2.16 55.26 -2.01
C THR A 151 2.31 56.45 -2.95
N ALA A 152 1.20 56.98 -3.44
CA ALA A 152 1.16 58.29 -4.06
C ALA A 152 0.92 59.32 -2.94
N GLY A 153 2.00 59.94 -2.47
CA GLY A 153 1.93 61.21 -1.77
C GLY A 153 1.93 62.34 -2.79
N ARG A 154 0.91 63.19 -2.74
CA ARG A 154 0.99 64.67 -2.81
C ARG A 154 -0.40 65.27 -2.63
#